data_AF-A0A1F7IRY2-F1
#
_entry.id   AF-A0A1F7IRY2-F1
#
_cell.length_a   1.000
_cell.length_b   1.000
_cell.length_c   1.000
_cell.angle_alpha   90.00
_cell.angle_beta   90.00
_cell.angle_gamma   90.00
#
_symmetry.space_group_name_H-M   'P 1'
#
loop_
_entity.id
_entity.type
_entity.pdbx_description
1 polymer ?
#
loop_
_entity_poly.entity_id
_entity_poly.type
_entity_poly.pdbx_seq_one_letter_code
_entity_poly.pdbx_strand_id
1 'polypeptide(L)'
;MYQKIRQVFCPYLKQKVIFNSKGFRHLIYKSGHIKRDEKTQLFRIKLLPLAYRLLQVTTTVQEEDFYRSSLEVKEHGKRLKRIKKIYYYGFIAIIDGWKIKVIVKKIGNGQYFFWSIIPNWMTNRKRDQGKRYLNFTGDMERD
;
A
#
# COMPACT_ATOMS: atom_id res chain seq x y z
N MET A 1 -1.95 15.88 -8.56
CA MET A 1 -0.94 15.46 -7.55
C MET A 1 -0.43 14.04 -7.81
N TYR A 2 -1.28 13.01 -7.88
CA TYR A 2 -0.86 11.62 -8.16
C TYR A 2 -0.10 11.44 -9.47
N GLN A 3 -0.49 12.12 -10.56
CA GLN A 3 0.18 12.03 -11.86
C GLN A 3 1.63 12.55 -11.90
N LYS A 4 2.01 13.43 -10.95
CA LYS A 4 3.39 13.95 -10.84
C LYS A 4 4.33 12.92 -10.19
N ILE A 5 3.78 12.04 -9.34
CA ILE A 5 4.50 10.97 -8.67
C ILE A 5 4.34 9.71 -9.50
N ARG A 6 5.25 9.46 -10.46
CA ARG A 6 5.16 8.26 -11.31
C ARG A 6 5.79 7.04 -10.65
N GLN A 7 6.94 7.23 -10.02
CA GLN A 7 7.74 6.16 -9.41
C GLN A 7 8.70 6.72 -8.37
N VAL A 8 9.12 5.88 -7.43
CA VAL A 8 10.16 6.17 -6.43
C VAL A 8 11.11 5.00 -6.34
N PHE A 9 12.41 5.24 -6.20
CA PHE A 9 13.35 4.15 -5.92
C PHE A 9 13.28 3.80 -4.43
N CYS A 10 13.12 2.52 -4.11
CA CYS A 10 13.08 2.02 -2.74
C CYS A 10 14.39 1.27 -2.42
N PRO A 11 15.24 1.79 -1.50
CA PRO A 11 16.51 1.15 -1.15
C PRO A 11 16.36 -0.28 -0.65
N TYR A 12 15.36 -0.57 0.20
CA TYR A 12 15.08 -1.92 0.67
C TYR A 12 14.80 -2.91 -0.47
N LEU A 13 13.94 -2.53 -1.41
CA LEU A 13 13.54 -3.38 -2.54
C LEU A 13 14.57 -3.40 -3.67
N LYS A 14 15.57 -2.50 -3.64
CA LYS A 14 16.56 -2.26 -4.70
C LYS A 14 15.92 -2.03 -6.08
N GLN A 15 14.68 -1.54 -6.11
CA GLN A 15 13.86 -1.39 -7.31
C GLN A 15 12.94 -0.18 -7.19
N LYS A 16 12.37 0.23 -8.32
CA LYS A 16 11.37 1.31 -8.36
C LYS A 16 9.99 0.79 -7.97
N VAL A 17 9.31 1.53 -7.11
CA VAL A 17 7.89 1.35 -6.77
C VAL A 17 7.06 2.31 -7.61
N ILE A 18 6.09 1.76 -8.35
CA ILE A 18 5.26 2.52 -9.30
C ILE A 18 3.96 2.97 -8.63
N PHE A 19 3.59 4.23 -8.83
CA PHE A 19 2.30 4.76 -8.40
C PHE A 19 1.33 4.72 -9.59
N ASN A 20 0.50 3.68 -9.64
CA ASN A 20 -0.40 3.41 -10.77
C ASN A 20 -1.88 3.57 -10.40
N SER A 21 -2.76 3.42 -11.39
CA SER A 21 -4.21 3.52 -11.21
C SER A 21 -4.78 2.49 -10.21
N LYS A 22 -4.15 1.33 -10.05
CA LYS A 22 -4.58 0.31 -9.07
C LYS A 22 -4.37 0.79 -7.64
N GLY A 23 -3.20 1.35 -7.34
CA GLY A 23 -2.90 1.95 -6.04
C GLY A 23 -3.81 3.14 -5.75
N PHE A 24 -4.01 4.04 -6.72
CA PHE A 24 -4.93 5.17 -6.55
C PHE A 24 -6.37 4.72 -6.29
N ARG A 25 -6.88 3.76 -7.08
CA ARG A 25 -8.20 3.17 -6.86
C ARG A 25 -8.32 2.59 -5.46
N HIS A 26 -7.26 1.95 -4.96
CA HIS A 26 -7.25 1.36 -3.62
C HIS A 26 -7.15 2.40 -2.49
N LEU A 27 -6.95 3.70 -2.76
CA LEU A 27 -7.18 4.75 -1.76
C LEU A 27 -8.67 5.04 -1.60
N ILE A 28 -9.41 4.98 -2.71
CA ILE A 28 -10.84 5.33 -2.81
C ILE A 28 -11.72 4.14 -2.41
N TYR A 29 -11.36 2.93 -2.84
CA TYR A 29 -12.13 1.70 -2.65
C TYR A 29 -11.36 0.66 -1.87
N LYS A 30 -12.01 0.01 -0.91
CA LYS A 30 -11.53 -1.21 -0.28
C LYS A 30 -11.61 -2.37 -1.27
N SER A 31 -11.03 -3.50 -0.90
CA SER A 31 -11.30 -4.78 -1.57
C SER A 31 -12.81 -5.05 -1.64
N GLY A 32 -13.26 -5.67 -2.73
CA GLY A 32 -14.68 -5.90 -2.99
C GLY A 32 -15.45 -4.68 -3.54
N HIS A 33 -14.76 -3.65 -4.04
CA HIS A 33 -15.37 -2.46 -4.67
C HIS A 33 -16.18 -1.58 -3.70
N ILE A 34 -15.99 -1.76 -2.39
CA ILE A 34 -16.65 -0.96 -1.37
C ILE A 34 -15.97 0.41 -1.30
N LYS A 35 -16.71 1.49 -1.56
CA LYS A 35 -16.20 2.87 -1.49
C LYS A 35 -15.90 3.21 -0.03
N ARG A 36 -14.72 3.74 0.27
CA ARG A 36 -14.39 4.30 1.59
C ARG A 36 -15.18 5.58 1.83
N ASP A 37 -15.40 5.97 3.08
CA ASP A 37 -15.98 7.27 3.41
C ASP A 37 -15.05 8.42 2.95
N GLU A 38 -15.64 9.57 2.66
CA GLU A 38 -14.92 10.70 2.05
C GLU A 38 -13.78 11.23 2.93
N LYS A 39 -13.94 11.23 4.26
CA LYS A 39 -12.91 11.68 5.19
C LYS A 39 -11.69 10.76 5.10
N THR A 40 -11.89 9.45 5.11
CA THR A 40 -10.80 8.47 4.94
C THR A 40 -10.10 8.60 3.59
N GLN A 41 -10.86 8.79 2.51
CA GLN A 41 -10.27 8.99 1.17
C GLN A 41 -9.38 10.23 1.14
N LEU A 42 -9.92 11.37 1.57
CA LEU A 42 -9.19 12.65 1.60
C LEU A 42 -7.91 12.53 2.43
N PHE A 43 -8.01 11.88 3.59
CA PHE A 43 -6.89 11.72 4.50
C PHE A 43 -5.76 10.88 3.91
N ARG A 44 -6.09 9.73 3.29
CA ARG A 44 -5.08 8.90 2.61
C ARG A 44 -4.44 9.59 1.41
N ILE A 45 -5.23 10.36 0.65
CA ILE A 45 -4.70 11.15 -0.48
C ILE A 45 -3.72 12.22 0.03
N LYS A 46 -4.04 12.91 1.14
CA LYS A 46 -3.16 13.92 1.75
C LYS A 46 -1.82 13.34 2.22
N LEU A 47 -1.78 12.05 2.59
CA LEU A 47 -0.57 11.39 3.09
C LEU A 47 0.34 10.84 1.97
N LEU A 48 -0.06 10.91 0.71
CA LEU A 48 0.74 10.42 -0.41
C LEU A 48 2.17 10.98 -0.50
N PRO A 49 2.45 12.28 -0.22
CA PRO A 49 3.81 12.79 -0.16
C PRO A 49 4.66 12.08 0.89
N LEU A 50 4.08 11.75 2.04
CA LEU A 50 4.78 11.00 3.09
C LEU A 50 5.02 9.56 2.67
N ALA A 51 4.09 8.95 1.92
CA ALA A 51 4.30 7.62 1.34
C ALA A 51 5.52 7.60 0.40
N TYR A 52 5.62 8.61 -0.46
CA TYR A 52 6.76 8.77 -1.36
C TYR A 52 8.08 8.93 -0.58
N ARG A 53 8.09 9.85 0.41
CA ARG A 53 9.26 10.11 1.25
C ARG A 53 9.71 8.87 2.00
N LEU A 54 8.78 8.12 2.60
CA LEU A 54 9.08 6.87 3.31
C LEU A 54 9.73 5.83 2.40
N LEU A 55 9.15 5.58 1.23
CA LEU A 55 9.69 4.60 0.29
C LEU A 55 11.08 5.01 -0.23
N GLN A 56 11.36 6.30 -0.34
CA GLN A 56 12.67 6.80 -0.80
C GLN A 56 13.81 6.52 0.18
N VAL A 57 13.52 6.48 1.48
CA VAL A 57 14.54 6.38 2.54
C VAL A 57 14.59 5.01 3.22
N THR A 58 13.55 4.19 3.07
CA THR A 58 13.44 2.95 3.85
C THR A 58 14.46 1.89 3.39
N THR A 59 15.17 1.33 4.37
CA THR A 59 16.16 0.25 4.20
C THR A 59 15.74 -1.04 4.88
N THR A 60 14.59 -1.05 5.55
CA THR A 60 14.01 -2.23 6.22
C THR A 60 12.53 -2.33 5.90
N VAL A 61 11.97 -3.51 6.11
CA VAL A 61 10.52 -3.77 6.07
C VAL A 61 10.07 -4.23 7.44
N GLN A 62 8.84 -3.89 7.82
CA GLN A 62 8.29 -4.29 9.12
C GLN A 62 7.28 -5.42 9.00
N GLU A 63 6.60 -5.53 7.85
CA GLU A 63 5.66 -6.61 7.58
C GLU A 63 5.84 -7.14 6.16
N GLU A 64 5.85 -8.46 6.00
CA GLU A 64 5.85 -9.13 4.71
C GLU A 64 4.80 -10.23 4.70
N ASP A 65 4.05 -10.34 3.60
CA ASP A 65 3.11 -11.44 3.42
C ASP A 65 2.99 -11.83 1.94
N PHE A 66 2.50 -13.03 1.68
CA PHE A 66 2.16 -13.47 0.34
C PHE A 66 0.96 -14.42 0.31
N TYR A 67 0.24 -14.38 -0.81
CA TYR A 67 -0.80 -15.37 -1.10
C TYR A 67 -0.72 -15.86 -2.55
N ARG A 68 -1.32 -17.01 -2.82
CA ARG A 68 -1.53 -17.52 -4.18
C ARG A 68 -2.96 -17.19 -4.59
N SER A 69 -3.11 -16.49 -5.71
CA SER A 69 -4.43 -16.13 -6.23
C SER A 69 -4.50 -16.40 -7.73
N SER A 70 -5.68 -16.85 -8.17
CA SER A 70 -5.99 -17.06 -9.59
C SER A 70 -6.30 -15.71 -10.22
N LEU A 71 -5.40 -15.25 -11.09
CA LEU A 71 -5.54 -13.98 -11.80
C LEU A 71 -5.83 -14.24 -13.28
N GLU A 72 -6.73 -13.43 -13.84
CA GLU A 72 -6.98 -13.40 -15.28
C GLU A 72 -5.82 -12.66 -15.97
N VAL A 73 -5.12 -13.36 -16.87
CA VAL A 73 -4.03 -12.83 -17.67
C VAL A 73 -4.45 -12.88 -19.13
N LYS A 74 -4.23 -11.79 -19.85
CA LYS A 74 -4.46 -11.74 -21.29
C LYS A 74 -3.18 -12.21 -22.00
N GLU A 75 -3.21 -13.41 -22.57
CA GLU A 75 -2.11 -14.02 -23.33
C GLU A 75 -2.63 -14.40 -24.72
N HIS A 76 -1.93 -13.97 -25.77
CA HIS A 76 -2.30 -14.27 -27.16
C HIS A 76 -3.78 -14.00 -27.49
N GLY A 77 -4.32 -12.89 -26.98
CA GLY A 77 -5.73 -12.50 -27.18
C GLY A 77 -6.75 -13.27 -26.35
N LYS A 78 -6.35 -14.36 -25.65
CA LYS A 78 -7.22 -15.16 -24.77
C LYS A 78 -7.07 -14.72 -23.31
N ARG A 79 -8.18 -14.79 -22.58
CA ARG A 79 -8.23 -14.57 -21.13
C ARG A 79 -8.01 -15.91 -20.43
N LEU A 80 -6.84 -16.10 -19.84
CA LEU A 80 -6.46 -17.33 -19.14
C LEU A 80 -6.35 -17.06 -17.65
N LYS A 81 -6.87 -17.97 -16.82
CA LYS A 81 -6.66 -17.95 -15.37
C LYS A 81 -5.33 -18.60 -15.04
N ARG A 82 -4.44 -17.86 -14.38
CA ARG A 82 -3.15 -18.36 -13.90
C ARG A 82 -3.01 -18.08 -12.41
N ILE A 83 -2.56 -19.09 -11.68
CA ILE A 83 -2.21 -18.92 -10.27
C ILE A 83 -0.91 -18.14 -10.21
N LYS A 84 -0.93 -16.97 -9.57
CA LYS A 84 0.27 -16.16 -9.32
C LYS A 84 0.41 -15.91 -7.83
N LYS A 85 1.66 -15.89 -7.37
CA LYS A 85 2.02 -15.46 -6.02
C LYS A 85 1.98 -13.93 -5.97
N ILE A 86 1.25 -13.37 -5.01
CA ILE A 86 1.13 -11.94 -4.78
C ILE A 86 1.83 -11.64 -3.46
N TYR A 87 2.74 -10.67 -3.48
CA TYR A 87 3.52 -10.25 -2.33
C TYR A 87 3.06 -8.88 -1.84
N TYR A 88 3.08 -8.72 -0.52
CA TYR A 88 2.79 -7.47 0.19
C TYR A 88 3.94 -7.13 1.12
N TYR A 89 4.30 -5.85 1.13
CA TYR A 89 5.35 -5.30 1.98
C TYR A 89 4.79 -4.08 2.72
N GLY A 90 4.80 -4.13 4.04
CA GLY A 90 4.40 -3.05 4.94
C GLY A 90 5.62 -2.31 5.48
N PHE A 91 5.75 -1.05 5.06
CA PHE A 91 6.76 -0.12 5.58
C PHE A 91 6.11 0.80 6.60
N ILE A 92 6.59 0.77 7.85
CA ILE A 92 6.03 1.54 8.96
C ILE A 92 7.06 2.54 9.44
N ALA A 93 6.68 3.81 9.52
CA ALA A 93 7.52 4.87 10.08
C ALA A 93 6.69 5.96 10.75
N ILE A 94 7.37 6.76 11.58
CA ILE A 94 6.83 8.01 12.10
C ILE A 94 7.54 9.14 11.36
N ILE A 95 6.79 9.92 10.57
CA ILE A 95 7.31 11.06 9.80
C ILE A 95 6.47 12.29 10.13
N ASP A 96 7.10 13.38 10.52
CA ASP A 96 6.44 14.66 10.86
C ASP A 96 5.30 14.49 11.89
N GLY A 97 5.52 13.62 12.89
CA GLY A 97 4.54 13.27 13.94
C GLY A 97 3.47 12.25 13.54
N TRP A 98 3.41 11.85 12.27
CA TRP A 98 2.45 10.87 11.77
C TRP A 98 3.04 9.47 11.72
N LYS A 99 2.42 8.52 12.43
CA LYS A 99 2.69 7.09 12.26
C LYS A 99 1.95 6.61 11.02
N ILE A 100 2.68 6.21 9.98
CA ILE A 100 2.11 5.75 8.72
C ILE A 100 2.60 4.35 8.39
N LYS A 101 1.74 3.58 7.72
CA LYS A 101 2.07 2.32 7.07
C LYS A 101 1.86 2.46 5.58
N VAL A 102 2.90 2.24 4.78
CA VAL A 102 2.82 2.18 3.32
C VAL A 102 2.85 0.74 2.89
N ILE A 103 1.89 0.34 2.06
CA ILE A 103 1.79 -1.01 1.52
C ILE A 103 2.25 -1.00 0.07
N VAL A 104 3.22 -1.85 -0.25
CA VAL A 104 3.71 -2.12 -1.61
C VAL A 104 3.31 -3.53 -2.01
N LYS A 105 2.84 -3.69 -3.24
CA LYS A 105 2.37 -4.95 -3.80
C LYS A 105 3.21 -5.36 -5.01
N LYS A 106 3.44 -6.67 -5.18
CA LYS A 106 4.07 -7.26 -6.37
C LYS A 106 3.34 -8.53 -6.78
N ILE A 107 3.07 -8.69 -8.08
CA ILE A 107 2.34 -9.85 -8.62
C ILE A 107 3.30 -10.69 -9.46
N GLY A 108 3.59 -11.91 -9.01
CA GLY A 108 4.58 -12.79 -9.63
C GLY A 108 5.93 -12.10 -9.80
N ASN A 109 6.47 -12.16 -11.01
CA ASN A 109 7.73 -11.48 -11.39
C ASN A 109 7.51 -10.05 -11.91
N GLY A 110 6.33 -9.47 -11.69
CA GLY A 110 6.01 -8.11 -12.11
C GLY A 110 6.72 -7.03 -11.29
N GLN A 111 6.44 -5.77 -11.62
CA GLN A 111 6.99 -4.60 -10.93
C GLN A 111 6.31 -4.38 -9.58
N TYR A 112 7.06 -3.80 -8.64
CA TYR A 112 6.51 -3.30 -7.38
C TYR A 112 5.65 -2.06 -7.64
N PHE A 113 4.48 -2.02 -7.02
CA PHE A 113 3.61 -0.85 -7.09
C PHE A 113 3.02 -0.51 -5.73
N PHE A 114 2.81 0.78 -5.53
CA PHE A 114 2.12 1.30 -4.35
C PHE A 114 0.70 0.74 -4.32
N TRP A 115 0.30 0.18 -3.17
CA TRP A 115 -1.05 -0.36 -2.96
C TRP A 115 -1.88 0.56 -2.08
N SER A 116 -1.36 0.98 -0.93
CA SER A 116 -2.14 1.74 0.06
C SER A 116 -1.24 2.53 1.00
N ILE A 117 -1.84 3.51 1.69
CA ILE A 117 -1.27 4.16 2.88
C ILE A 117 -2.31 4.14 4.00
N ILE A 118 -1.89 3.72 5.18
CA ILE A 118 -2.72 3.64 6.37
C ILE A 118 -2.13 4.58 7.44
N PRO A 119 -2.89 5.60 7.88
CA PRO A 119 -2.47 6.44 9.00
C PRO A 119 -2.68 5.75 10.34
N ASN A 120 -1.96 6.19 11.37
CA ASN A 120 -2.10 5.76 12.75
C ASN A 120 -2.20 4.24 12.88
N TRP A 121 -1.33 3.54 12.16
CA TRP A 121 -1.29 2.09 12.16
C TRP A 121 -1.02 1.60 13.59
N MET A 122 -1.96 0.87 14.16
CA MET A 122 -1.82 0.34 15.51
C MET A 122 -0.84 -0.83 15.48
N THR A 123 0.30 -0.70 16.18
CA THR A 123 1.29 -1.79 16.31
C THR A 123 1.26 -2.40 17.70
N ASN A 124 0.80 -1.65 18.72
CA ASN A 124 0.60 -2.20 20.05
C ASN A 124 -0.61 -1.54 20.72
N ARG A 125 -1.61 -2.36 21.05
CA ARG A 125 -2.87 -1.90 21.64
C ARG A 125 -2.67 -1.13 22.97
N LYS A 126 -1.73 -1.53 23.83
CA LYS A 126 -1.48 -0.83 25.11
C LYS A 126 -0.75 0.51 24.95
N ARG A 127 0.17 0.61 23.97
CA ARG A 127 0.95 1.84 23.71
C ARG A 127 0.18 2.86 22.85
N ASP A 128 -0.65 2.36 21.93
CA ASP A 128 -1.38 3.18 20.96
C ASP A 128 -2.81 3.54 21.45
N GLN A 129 -3.29 2.92 22.55
CA GLN A 129 -4.48 3.38 23.29
C GLN A 129 -4.16 4.66 24.07
N GLY A 130 -5.01 5.68 23.93
CA GLY A 130 -4.89 6.97 24.64
C GLY A 130 -4.44 8.17 23.77
N LYS A 131 -4.06 7.95 22.51
CA LYS A 131 -3.81 9.06 21.57
C LYS A 131 -5.12 9.53 20.93
N ARG A 132 -5.32 10.85 20.83
CA ARG A 132 -6.53 11.55 20.33
C ARG A 132 -6.91 11.28 18.85
N TYR A 133 -6.30 10.30 18.20
CA TYR A 133 -6.47 10.06 16.76
C TYR A 133 -7.27 8.78 16.48
N LEU A 134 -7.96 8.75 15.35
CA LEU A 134 -8.60 7.54 14.83
C LEU A 134 -7.51 6.49 14.53
N ASN A 135 -7.51 5.39 15.25
CA ASN A 135 -6.57 4.29 15.07
C ASN A 135 -7.07 3.35 13.96
N PHE A 136 -6.19 2.96 13.04
CA PHE A 136 -6.52 2.03 11.96
C PHE A 136 -5.91 0.65 12.23
N THR A 137 -6.73 -0.38 12.05
CA THR A 137 -6.37 -1.80 12.03
C THR A 137 -6.88 -2.41 10.72
N GLY A 138 -6.28 -3.50 10.26
CA GLY A 138 -6.67 -4.09 8.97
C GLY A 138 -5.72 -5.15 8.42
N ASP A 139 -5.99 -5.60 7.20
CA ASP A 139 -5.16 -6.55 6.46
C ASP A 139 -4.54 -5.86 5.23
N MET A 140 -3.32 -6.23 4.84
CA MET A 140 -2.61 -5.58 3.71
C MET A 140 -3.32 -5.75 2.35
N GLU A 141 -4.11 -6.81 2.18
CA GLU A 141 -4.96 -7.03 1.00
C GLU A 141 -6.25 -6.20 1.06
N ARG A 142 -6.85 -6.04 2.24
CA ARG A 142 -8.20 -5.51 2.39
C ARG A 142 -8.25 -4.01 2.68
N ASP A 143 -7.21 -3.46 3.33
CA ASP A 143 -7.21 -2.12 3.92
C ASP A 143 -6.16 -1.17 3.34
#